data_AF-A0A742Q5Z5-F1
#
_entry.id   AF-A0A742Q5Z5-F1
#
_cell.length_a   1.000
_cell.length_b   1.000
_cell.length_c   1.000
_cell.angle_alpha   90.00
_cell.angle_beta   90.00
_cell.angle_gamma   90.00
#
_symmetry.space_group_name_H-M   'P 1'
#
loop_
_entity.id
_entity.type
_entity.pdbx_description
1 polymer ?
#
loop_
_entity_poly.entity_id
_entity_poly.type
_entity_poly.pdbx_seq_one_letter_code
_entity_poly.pdbx_strand_id
1 'polypeptide(L)'
;MPDFTPSFIKSPGELLSVPFSAATDFTVLADHCENFAETLIESNDPTLKMALCGRLNACLTLLQPTLLEPVPSHLIESLTVDTLPANFPRFEPECTELCRYCLSLTQMLTGQGFYSEMEKHLSGLLYELIHYFAAEMKAPRWLRTSDGVKFIDEVTA
;
A
#
# COMPACT_ATOMS: atom_id res chain seq x y z
N MET A 1 3.36 -5.95 28.73
CA MET A 1 4.20 -5.72 27.55
C MET A 1 3.31 -5.96 26.34
N PRO A 2 3.16 -5.00 25.41
CA PRO A 2 2.48 -5.30 24.17
C PRO A 2 3.35 -6.27 23.35
N ASP A 3 2.74 -7.33 22.84
CA ASP A 3 3.36 -8.31 21.97
C ASP A 3 3.78 -7.62 20.66
N PHE A 4 5.06 -7.26 20.58
CA PHE A 4 5.73 -6.98 19.31
C PHE A 4 6.07 -8.33 18.66
N THR A 5 5.06 -9.01 18.12
CA THR A 5 5.31 -10.05 17.13
C THR A 5 5.74 -9.33 15.84
N PRO A 6 6.98 -9.52 15.35
CA PRO A 6 7.36 -9.00 14.04
C PRO A 6 6.44 -9.64 13.00
N SER A 7 5.93 -8.83 12.07
CA SER A 7 4.98 -9.19 11.00
C SER A 7 5.47 -10.26 10.01
N PHE A 8 6.61 -10.91 10.26
CA PHE A 8 7.36 -11.64 9.25
C PHE A 8 6.94 -13.08 8.98
N ILE A 9 5.94 -13.66 9.64
CA ILE A 9 5.45 -14.98 9.23
C ILE A 9 3.94 -15.10 9.51
N LYS A 10 3.11 -14.42 8.72
CA LYS A 10 1.73 -14.88 8.55
C LYS A 10 1.73 -15.88 7.41
N SER A 11 1.31 -17.11 7.67
CA SER A 11 1.28 -18.12 6.61
C SER A 11 0.36 -17.65 5.46
N PRO A 12 0.65 -17.98 4.20
CA PRO A 12 -0.14 -17.47 3.07
C PRO A 12 -1.64 -17.78 3.18
N GLY A 13 -2.00 -18.90 3.84
CA GLY A 13 -3.38 -19.26 4.13
C GLY A 13 -4.06 -18.37 5.17
N GLU A 14 -3.32 -17.85 6.16
CA GLU A 14 -3.87 -16.94 7.17
C GLU A 14 -4.16 -15.55 6.60
N LEU A 15 -3.43 -15.09 5.58
CA LEU A 15 -3.67 -13.82 4.90
C LEU A 15 -4.99 -13.80 4.12
N LEU A 16 -5.37 -14.94 3.54
CA LEU A 16 -6.65 -15.08 2.83
C LEU A 16 -7.85 -15.02 3.79
N SER A 17 -7.64 -15.42 5.05
CA SER A 17 -8.69 -15.47 6.07
C SER A 17 -8.93 -14.15 6.82
N VAL A 18 -8.08 -13.13 6.62
CA VAL A 18 -8.16 -11.88 7.40
C VAL A 18 -9.48 -11.15 7.10
N PRO A 19 -10.37 -10.96 8.07
CA PRO A 19 -11.60 -10.22 7.84
C PRO A 19 -11.28 -8.73 7.70
N PHE A 20 -11.88 -8.08 6.72
CA PHE A 20 -11.89 -6.63 6.61
C PHE A 20 -13.22 -6.19 5.99
N SER A 21 -13.64 -4.95 6.27
CA SER A 21 -14.91 -4.40 5.82
C SER A 21 -14.84 -2.88 5.67
N ALA A 22 -15.93 -2.24 5.27
CA ALA A 22 -16.04 -0.78 5.23
C ALA A 22 -15.87 -0.11 6.60
N ALA A 23 -16.01 -0.85 7.71
CA ALA A 23 -15.77 -0.33 9.06
C ALA A 23 -14.30 -0.45 9.51
N THR A 24 -13.43 -1.06 8.70
CA THR A 24 -12.01 -1.18 9.01
C THR A 24 -11.29 0.12 8.68
N ASP A 25 -10.45 0.61 9.60
CA ASP A 25 -9.67 1.83 9.39
C ASP A 25 -8.80 1.76 8.13
N PHE A 26 -8.70 2.87 7.39
CA PHE A 26 -7.95 2.91 6.13
C PHE A 26 -6.46 2.60 6.32
N THR A 27 -5.88 2.89 7.49
CA THR A 27 -4.48 2.56 7.80
C THR A 27 -4.28 1.05 7.90
N VAL A 28 -5.24 0.35 8.52
CA VAL A 28 -5.23 -1.12 8.62
C VAL A 28 -5.50 -1.78 7.27
N LEU A 29 -6.42 -1.21 6.47
CA LEU A 29 -6.64 -1.66 5.09
C LEU A 29 -5.37 -1.46 4.23
N ALA A 30 -4.65 -0.35 4.41
CA ALA A 30 -3.38 -0.12 3.74
C ALA A 30 -2.32 -1.15 4.14
N ASP A 31 -2.20 -1.48 5.43
CA ASP A 31 -1.30 -2.55 5.89
C ASP A 31 -1.69 -3.92 5.30
N HIS A 32 -2.98 -4.22 5.16
CA HIS A 32 -3.43 -5.44 4.50
C HIS A 32 -3.03 -5.48 3.03
N CYS A 33 -3.15 -4.35 2.31
CA CYS A 33 -2.69 -4.26 0.93
C CYS A 33 -1.20 -4.58 0.80
N GLU A 34 -0.34 -4.00 1.65
CA GLU A 34 1.11 -4.28 1.66
C GLU A 34 1.38 -5.77 1.87
N ASN A 35 0.80 -6.38 2.90
CA ASN A 35 1.01 -7.79 3.20
C ASN A 35 0.56 -8.71 2.04
N PHE A 36 -0.56 -8.38 1.38
CA PHE A 36 -1.02 -9.14 0.22
C PHE A 36 -0.08 -8.99 -0.98
N ALA A 37 0.42 -7.78 -1.22
CA ALA A 37 1.35 -7.50 -2.31
C ALA A 37 2.71 -8.18 -2.09
N GLU A 38 3.22 -8.16 -0.86
CA GLU A 38 4.46 -8.84 -0.45
C GLU A 38 4.35 -10.36 -0.65
N THR A 39 3.26 -10.97 -0.18
CA THR A 39 3.06 -12.42 -0.37
C THR A 39 2.84 -12.77 -1.85
N LEU A 40 2.23 -11.88 -2.62
CA LEU A 40 1.99 -12.08 -4.05
C LEU A 40 3.30 -12.12 -4.84
N ILE A 41 4.26 -11.25 -4.53
CA ILE A 41 5.54 -11.20 -5.23
C ILE A 41 6.46 -12.37 -4.86
N GLU A 42 6.35 -12.89 -3.63
CA GLU A 42 7.14 -14.04 -3.15
C GLU A 42 6.54 -15.39 -3.57
N SER A 43 5.23 -15.45 -3.83
CA SER A 43 4.55 -16.70 -4.17
C SER A 43 4.84 -17.18 -5.60
N ASN A 44 5.09 -18.48 -5.76
CA ASN A 44 5.13 -19.15 -7.06
C ASN A 44 3.87 -19.97 -7.36
N ASP A 45 2.90 -20.04 -6.43
CA ASP A 45 1.63 -20.77 -6.63
C ASP A 45 0.60 -19.86 -7.35
N PRO A 46 0.19 -20.21 -8.58
CA PRO A 46 -0.78 -19.42 -9.34
C PRO A 46 -2.14 -19.30 -8.65
N THR A 47 -2.56 -20.32 -7.90
CA THR A 47 -3.85 -20.32 -7.19
C THR A 47 -3.82 -19.29 -6.05
N LEU A 48 -2.74 -19.30 -5.27
CA LEU A 48 -2.52 -18.34 -4.20
C LEU A 48 -2.38 -16.92 -4.74
N LYS A 49 -1.62 -16.71 -5.83
CA LYS A 49 -1.53 -15.39 -6.48
C LYS A 49 -2.90 -14.86 -6.89
N MET A 50 -3.73 -15.68 -7.54
CA MET A 50 -5.06 -15.27 -7.96
C MET A 50 -5.96 -14.93 -6.76
N ALA A 51 -5.89 -15.71 -5.68
CA ALA A 51 -6.61 -15.41 -4.44
C ALA A 51 -6.15 -14.10 -3.80
N LEU A 52 -4.84 -13.84 -3.75
CA LEU A 52 -4.27 -12.59 -3.24
C LEU A 52 -4.65 -11.38 -4.09
N CYS A 53 -4.64 -11.50 -5.43
CA CYS A 53 -5.15 -10.46 -6.32
C CYS A 53 -6.61 -10.11 -6.03
N GLY A 54 -7.46 -11.13 -5.80
CA GLY A 54 -8.87 -10.91 -5.46
C GLY A 54 -9.04 -10.19 -4.11
N ARG A 55 -8.24 -10.57 -3.12
CA ARG A 55 -8.22 -9.95 -1.79
C ARG A 55 -7.72 -8.51 -1.83
N LEU A 56 -6.64 -8.25 -2.56
CA LEU A 56 -6.09 -6.93 -2.80
C LEU A 56 -7.11 -6.02 -3.50
N ASN A 57 -7.77 -6.53 -4.55
CA ASN A 57 -8.81 -5.78 -5.27
C ASN A 57 -9.99 -5.43 -4.35
N ALA A 58 -10.44 -6.37 -3.50
CA ALA A 58 -11.50 -6.10 -2.53
C ALA A 58 -11.09 -5.03 -1.50
N CYS A 59 -9.85 -5.10 -1.01
CA CYS A 59 -9.31 -4.10 -0.08
C CYS A 59 -9.22 -2.70 -0.72
N LEU A 60 -8.67 -2.62 -1.94
CA LEU A 60 -8.59 -1.37 -2.69
C LEU A 60 -9.96 -0.77 -3.02
N THR A 61 -10.95 -1.61 -3.34
CA THR A 61 -12.33 -1.18 -3.60
C THR A 61 -12.96 -0.55 -2.35
N LEU A 62 -12.65 -1.07 -1.15
CA LEU A 62 -13.10 -0.49 0.11
C LEU A 62 -12.36 0.80 0.46
N LEU A 63 -11.07 0.88 0.14
CA LEU A 63 -10.24 2.06 0.37
C LEU A 63 -10.62 3.22 -0.54
N GLN A 64 -10.97 2.96 -1.80
CA GLN A 64 -11.26 3.99 -2.80
C GLN A 64 -12.22 5.10 -2.34
N PRO A 65 -13.40 4.82 -1.73
CA PRO A 65 -14.27 5.88 -1.23
C PRO A 65 -13.68 6.65 -0.06
N THR A 66 -12.94 5.98 0.84
CA THR A 66 -12.35 6.61 2.04
C THR A 66 -11.27 7.65 1.71
N LEU A 67 -10.69 7.60 0.50
CA LEU A 67 -9.70 8.57 0.02
C LEU A 67 -10.23 10.00 -0.08
N LEU A 68 -11.55 10.14 -0.25
CA LEU A 68 -12.21 11.45 -0.39
C LEU A 68 -12.85 11.90 0.92
N GLU A 69 -12.86 11.05 1.95
CA GLU A 69 -13.44 11.34 3.24
C GLU A 69 -12.43 12.06 4.15
N PRO A 70 -12.91 12.93 5.07
CA PRO A 70 -12.03 13.50 6.08
C PRO A 70 -11.48 12.38 6.97
N VAL A 71 -10.24 12.57 7.43
CA VAL A 71 -9.60 11.61 8.34
C VAL A 71 -10.41 11.48 9.63
N PRO A 72 -10.78 10.26 10.06
CA PRO A 72 -11.45 10.03 11.32
C PRO A 72 -10.67 10.58 12.51
N SER A 73 -11.38 11.19 13.46
CA SER A 73 -10.77 11.89 14.59
C SER A 73 -9.87 10.99 15.45
N HIS A 74 -10.19 9.70 15.56
CA HIS A 74 -9.37 8.74 16.32
C HIS A 74 -8.02 8.43 15.64
N LEU A 75 -7.87 8.69 14.34
CA LEU A 75 -6.61 8.49 13.60
C LEU A 75 -5.75 9.76 13.53
N ILE A 76 -6.29 10.93 13.87
CA ILE A 76 -5.54 12.20 13.81
C ILE A 76 -4.26 12.13 14.65
N GLU A 77 -4.37 11.63 15.89
CA GLU A 77 -3.22 11.51 16.78
C GLU A 77 -2.15 10.57 16.21
N SER A 78 -2.54 9.45 15.59
CA SER A 78 -1.59 8.51 14.97
C SER A 78 -0.86 9.07 13.75
N LEU A 79 -1.41 10.11 13.13
CA LEU A 79 -0.86 10.79 11.95
C LEU A 79 -0.30 12.17 12.28
N THR A 80 -0.22 12.51 13.58
CA THR A 80 0.39 13.73 14.08
C THR A 80 1.80 13.41 14.57
N VAL A 81 2.78 14.18 14.12
CA VAL A 81 4.18 14.06 14.55
C VAL A 81 4.62 15.31 15.30
N ASP A 82 5.63 15.18 16.16
CA ASP A 82 6.20 16.31 16.92
C ASP A 82 7.27 17.08 16.12
N THR A 83 7.85 16.44 15.10
CA THR A 83 8.90 17.01 14.27
C THR A 83 8.58 16.77 12.80
N LEU A 84 8.92 17.74 11.95
CA LEU A 84 8.70 17.61 10.51
C LEU A 84 9.43 16.36 9.97
N PRO A 85 8.74 15.48 9.22
CA PRO A 85 9.37 14.32 8.61
C PRO A 85 10.47 14.78 7.63
N ALA A 86 11.66 14.21 7.75
CA ALA A 86 12.75 14.50 6.82
C ALA A 86 12.48 13.93 5.41
N ASN A 87 11.68 12.87 5.34
CA ASN A 87 11.34 12.16 4.11
C ASN A 87 9.83 11.95 4.03
N PHE A 88 9.29 12.12 2.84
CA PHE A 88 7.93 11.72 2.48
C PHE A 88 8.00 10.45 1.63
N PRO A 89 6.92 9.64 1.58
CA PRO A 89 6.85 8.52 0.67
C PRO A 89 7.10 9.00 -0.77
N ARG A 90 7.80 8.19 -1.56
CA ARG A 90 8.04 8.48 -2.98
C ARG A 90 8.03 7.21 -3.80
N PHE A 91 7.54 7.32 -5.03
CA PHE A 91 7.65 6.29 -6.04
C PHE A 91 8.87 6.58 -6.92
N GLU A 92 10.00 5.95 -6.61
CA GLU A 92 11.30 6.19 -7.28
C GLU A 92 11.93 4.86 -7.76
N PRO A 93 11.30 4.11 -8.69
CA PRO A 93 11.92 2.93 -9.30
C PRO A 93 13.18 3.31 -10.10
N GLU A 94 14.14 2.39 -10.21
CA GLU A 94 15.28 2.57 -11.11
C GLU A 94 14.81 2.75 -12.57
N CYS A 95 15.53 3.56 -13.35
CA CYS A 95 15.17 3.85 -14.75
C CYS A 95 14.98 2.60 -15.61
N THR A 96 15.74 1.54 -15.33
CA THR A 96 15.64 0.23 -15.99
C THR A 96 14.33 -0.49 -15.65
N GLU A 97 13.95 -0.53 -14.38
CA GLU A 97 12.67 -1.10 -13.93
C GLU A 97 11.49 -0.29 -14.44
N LEU A 98 11.56 1.04 -14.38
CA LEU A 98 10.54 1.92 -14.92
C LEU A 98 10.29 1.66 -16.41
N CYS A 99 11.37 1.50 -17.19
CA CYS A 99 11.26 1.13 -18.60
C CYS A 99 10.59 -0.24 -18.81
N ARG A 100 10.95 -1.25 -18.00
CA ARG A 100 10.33 -2.59 -18.05
C ARG A 100 8.84 -2.55 -17.70
N TYR A 101 8.46 -1.76 -16.70
CA TYR A 101 7.06 -1.53 -16.33
C TYR A 101 6.27 -0.89 -17.46
N CYS A 102 6.80 0.18 -18.08
CA CYS A 102 6.19 0.82 -19.24
C CYS A 102 6.01 -0.13 -20.42
N LEU A 103 7.02 -0.94 -20.73
CA LEU A 103 6.95 -1.94 -21.80
C LEU A 103 5.89 -2.99 -21.52
N SER A 104 5.87 -3.54 -20.30
CA SER A 104 4.93 -4.60 -19.89
C SER A 104 3.48 -4.11 -19.92
N LEU A 105 3.22 -2.88 -19.45
CA LEU A 105 1.89 -2.25 -19.53
C LEU A 105 1.47 -2.00 -20.99
N THR A 106 2.37 -1.50 -21.84
CA THR A 106 2.06 -1.26 -23.25
C THR A 106 1.72 -2.56 -24.00
N GLN A 107 2.49 -3.60 -23.73
CA GLN A 107 2.28 -4.95 -24.25
C GLN A 107 0.94 -5.54 -23.78
N MET A 108 0.59 -5.39 -22.50
CA MET A 108 -0.71 -5.79 -21.96
C MET A 108 -1.87 -5.07 -22.64
N LEU A 109 -1.78 -3.74 -22.81
CA LEU A 109 -2.82 -2.91 -23.44
C LEU A 109 -3.01 -3.21 -24.93
N THR A 110 -1.96 -3.67 -25.61
CA THR A 110 -2.01 -4.07 -27.04
C THR A 110 -2.37 -5.55 -27.24
N GLY A 111 -2.57 -6.31 -26.17
CA GLY A 111 -2.84 -7.74 -26.22
C GLY A 111 -1.66 -8.59 -26.73
N GLN A 112 -0.45 -8.02 -26.77
CA GLN A 112 0.77 -8.70 -27.21
C GLN A 112 1.61 -9.06 -26.00
N GLY A 113 1.66 -10.33 -25.57
CA GLY A 113 2.45 -10.67 -24.38
C GLY A 113 2.75 -12.15 -24.22
N PHE A 114 4.00 -12.46 -23.84
CA PHE A 114 4.33 -13.71 -23.18
C PHE A 114 3.90 -13.58 -21.71
N TYR A 115 2.89 -14.35 -21.31
CA TYR A 115 2.22 -14.20 -20.02
C TYR A 115 3.19 -14.22 -18.83
N SER A 116 4.23 -15.06 -18.83
CA SER A 116 5.09 -15.25 -17.66
C SER A 116 6.02 -14.08 -17.34
N GLU A 117 6.71 -13.52 -18.33
CA GLU A 117 7.63 -12.40 -18.12
C GLU A 117 6.86 -11.11 -17.82
N MET A 118 5.77 -10.88 -18.54
CA MET A 118 4.90 -9.73 -18.28
C MET A 118 4.28 -9.79 -16.88
N GLU A 119 3.77 -10.96 -16.46
CA GLU A 119 3.21 -11.16 -15.10
C GLU A 119 4.23 -10.78 -14.03
N LYS A 120 5.50 -11.19 -14.18
CA LYS A 120 6.55 -10.89 -13.21
C LYS A 120 6.77 -9.37 -13.06
N HIS A 121 6.93 -8.65 -14.17
CA HIS A 121 7.16 -7.22 -14.14
C HIS A 121 5.92 -6.45 -13.65
N LEU A 122 4.71 -6.86 -14.05
CA LEU A 122 3.47 -6.24 -13.56
C LEU A 122 3.22 -6.54 -12.07
N SER A 123 3.59 -7.72 -11.58
CA SER A 123 3.54 -8.04 -10.15
C SER A 123 4.52 -7.18 -9.35
N GLY A 124 5.73 -6.97 -9.87
CA GLY A 124 6.72 -6.06 -9.28
C GLY A 124 6.24 -4.62 -9.22
N LEU A 125 5.69 -4.11 -10.33
CA LEU A 125 5.08 -2.79 -10.38
C LEU A 125 3.93 -2.65 -9.38
N LEU A 126 3.02 -3.65 -9.33
CA LEU A 126 1.91 -3.65 -8.38
C LEU A 126 2.42 -3.63 -6.93
N TYR A 127 3.45 -4.42 -6.62
CA TYR A 127 4.07 -4.43 -5.30
C TYR A 127 4.58 -3.03 -4.90
N GLU A 128 5.36 -2.38 -5.77
CA GLU A 128 5.92 -1.05 -5.47
C GLU A 128 4.82 0.02 -5.35
N LEU A 129 3.82 -0.01 -6.23
CA LEU A 129 2.70 0.94 -6.17
C LEU A 129 1.88 0.77 -4.90
N ILE A 130 1.64 -0.47 -4.44
CA ILE A 130 0.92 -0.73 -3.20
C ILE A 130 1.71 -0.27 -1.98
N HIS A 131 3.02 -0.52 -1.94
CA HIS A 131 3.88 -0.04 -0.86
C HIS A 131 3.91 1.49 -0.82
N TYR A 132 4.06 2.14 -1.99
CA TYR A 132 4.00 3.58 -2.08
C TYR A 132 2.65 4.12 -1.61
N PHE A 133 1.55 3.57 -2.12
CA PHE A 133 0.19 3.97 -1.75
C PHE A 133 -0.07 3.79 -0.25
N ALA A 134 0.32 2.66 0.34
CA ALA A 134 0.12 2.43 1.76
C ALA A 134 0.97 3.37 2.62
N ALA A 135 2.21 3.65 2.22
CA ALA A 135 3.06 4.65 2.87
C ALA A 135 2.44 6.05 2.81
N GLU A 136 1.87 6.46 1.67
CA GLU A 136 1.12 7.72 1.52
C GLU A 136 -0.12 7.77 2.42
N MET A 137 -0.89 6.69 2.47
CA MET A 137 -2.08 6.60 3.31
C MET A 137 -1.75 6.78 4.80
N LYS A 138 -0.58 6.28 5.22
CA LYS A 138 -0.09 6.31 6.60
C LYS A 138 0.86 7.48 6.87
N ALA A 139 1.13 8.33 5.89
CA ALA A 139 2.07 9.43 6.04
C ALA A 139 1.56 10.43 7.09
N PRO A 140 2.46 11.03 7.89
CA PRO A 140 2.09 12.11 8.79
C PRO A 140 1.42 13.25 8.04
N ARG A 141 0.27 13.71 8.54
CA ARG A 141 -0.49 14.84 7.97
C ARG A 141 -0.40 16.09 8.82
N TRP A 142 -0.11 15.93 10.11
CA TRP A 142 -0.09 17.02 11.07
C TRP A 142 1.22 17.13 11.84
N LEU A 143 1.56 18.36 12.20
CA LEU A 143 2.67 18.70 13.08
C LEU A 143 2.12 19.29 14.38
N ARG A 144 2.58 18.76 15.51
CA ARG A 144 2.30 19.34 16.83
C ARG A 144 3.19 20.57 17.03
N THR A 145 2.57 21.73 17.19
CA THR A 145 3.23 23.01 17.42
C THR A 145 2.85 23.58 18.78
N SER A 146 3.55 24.62 19.23
CA SER A 146 3.19 25.36 20.46
C SER A 146 1.78 25.95 20.42
N ASP A 147 1.24 26.18 19.22
CA ASP A 147 -0.11 26.75 19.00
C ASP A 147 -1.17 25.65 18.76
N GLY A 148 -0.81 24.37 18.92
CA GLY A 148 -1.65 23.21 18.63
C GLY A 148 -1.24 22.45 17.37
N VAL A 149 -2.16 21.64 16.84
CA VAL A 149 -1.93 20.75 15.70
C VAL A 149 -2.18 21.51 14.39
N LYS A 150 -1.18 21.56 13.48
CA LYS A 150 -1.24 22.23 12.17
C LYS A 150 -0.96 21.24 11.04
N PHE A 151 -1.48 21.49 9.83
CA PHE A 151 -1.17 20.63 8.68
C PHE A 151 0.29 20.80 8.26
N ILE A 152 0.95 19.70 7.89
CA ILE A 152 2.36 19.74 7.48
C ILE A 152 2.55 20.60 6.22
N ASP A 153 1.67 20.49 5.23
CA ASP A 153 1.75 21.26 3.99
C ASP A 153 1.71 22.78 4.23
N GLU A 154 0.96 23.23 5.24
CA GLU A 154 0.89 24.65 5.63
C GLU A 154 2.15 25.16 6.33
N VAL A 155 2.94 24.26 6.95
CA VAL A 155 4.19 24.60 7.64
C VAL A 155 5.38 24.58 6.68
N THR A 156 5.30 23.78 5.62
CA THR A 156 6.37 23.64 4.62
C THR A 156 6.22 24.53 3.38
N ALA A 157 5.05 25.14 3.17
CA ALA A 157 4.78 26.10 2.09
C ALA A 157 5.33 27.51 2.40
#